data_AF-X1UR05-F1
#
_entry.id   AF-X1UR05-F1
#
_cell.length_a   1.000
_cell.length_b   1.000
_cell.length_c   1.000
_cell.angle_alpha   90.00
_cell.angle_beta   90.00
_cell.angle_gamma   90.00
#
_symmetry.space_group_name_H-M   'P 1'
#
loop_
_entity.id
_entity.type
_entity.pdbx_description
1 polymer ?
#
loop_
_entity_poly.entity_id
_entity_poly.type
_entity_poly.pdbx_seq_one_letter_code
_entity_poly.pdbx_strand_id
1 'polypeptide(L)' 'YENLGGGTFGSQQVISTQADRAVSVYACDLDGDGDNDVLSASHYDAKVAWYENLISAGGSPEIDVERNGTGPYPHT' A
#
# COMPACT_ATOMS: atom_id res chain seq x y z
N TYR A 1 -3.81 11.37 -6.28
CA TYR A 1 -4.89 11.98 -7.06
C TYR A 1 -5.29 11.02 -8.14
N GLU A 2 -6.58 10.80 -8.37
CA GLU A 2 -7.08 10.00 -9.49
C GLU A 2 -7.04 10.80 -10.80
N ASN A 3 -6.63 10.18 -11.90
CA ASN A 3 -6.68 10.79 -13.22
C ASN A 3 -8.09 10.63 -13.81
N LEU A 4 -8.82 11.73 -13.96
CA LEU A 4 -10.19 11.74 -14.49
C LEU A 4 -10.24 11.97 -16.02
N GLY A 5 -9.08 12.02 -16.67
CA GLY A 5 -8.94 12.28 -18.10
C GLY A 5 -8.85 13.77 -18.45
N GLY A 6 -8.35 14.05 -19.67
CA GLY A 6 -8.26 15.42 -20.19
C GLY A 6 -7.38 16.39 -19.37
N GLY A 7 -6.47 15.85 -18.56
CA GLY A 7 -5.63 16.65 -17.64
C GLY A 7 -6.34 17.08 -16.35
N THR A 8 -7.52 16.54 -16.07
CA THR A 8 -8.26 16.77 -14.82
C THR A 8 -7.92 15.69 -13.80
N PHE A 9 -7.72 16.11 -12.55
CA PHE A 9 -7.41 15.22 -11.43
C PHE A 9 -8.47 15.37 -10.33
N GLY A 10 -8.80 14.26 -9.68
CA GLY A 10 -9.74 14.24 -8.55
C GLY A 10 -9.16 14.83 -7.27
N SER A 11 -9.75 14.50 -6.12
CA SER A 11 -9.19 14.86 -4.81
C SER A 11 -7.95 14.03 -4.46
N GLN A 12 -7.18 14.50 -3.47
CA GLN A 12 -6.06 13.74 -2.94
C GLN A 12 -6.57 12.46 -2.27
N GLN A 13 -5.93 11.34 -2.60
CA GLN A 13 -6.14 10.05 -1.93
C GLN A 13 -4.86 9.79 -1.13
N VAL A 14 -4.98 9.65 0.18
CA VAL A 14 -3.84 9.44 1.09
C VAL A 14 -3.82 7.97 1.48
N ILE A 15 -2.75 7.27 1.12
CA ILE A 15 -2.53 5.87 1.50
C ILE A 15 -1.96 5.79 2.92
N SER A 16 -0.96 6.61 3.24
CA SER A 16 -0.39 6.71 4.59
C SER A 16 0.43 7.98 4.74
N THR A 17 0.46 8.52 5.95
CA THR A 17 1.39 9.58 6.38
C THR A 17 2.39 9.10 7.43
N GLN A 18 2.43 7.79 7.69
CA GLN A 18 3.20 7.20 8.79
C GLN A 18 4.57 6.69 8.36
N ALA A 19 4.88 6.64 7.06
CA ALA A 19 6.18 6.18 6.56
C ALA A 19 7.24 7.29 6.68
N ASP A 20 7.99 7.31 7.78
CA ASP A 20 9.02 8.31 8.03
C ASP A 20 10.25 8.08 7.14
N ARG A 21 10.50 9.07 6.28
CA ARG A 21 11.52 9.03 5.24
C ARG A 21 11.38 7.78 4.37
N ALA A 22 10.21 7.63 3.76
CA ALA A 22 9.99 6.65 2.70
C ALA A 22 11.05 6.80 1.60
N VAL A 23 11.77 5.72 1.30
CA VAL A 23 12.87 5.70 0.32
C VAL A 23 12.50 5.01 -0.98
N SER A 24 11.49 4.14 -0.95
CA SER A 24 10.98 3.45 -2.13
C SER A 24 9.52 3.08 -1.96
N VAL A 25 8.80 3.08 -3.08
CA VAL A 25 7.43 2.59 -3.20
C VAL A 25 7.35 1.65 -4.40
N TYR A 26 6.54 0.60 -4.29
CA TYR A 26 6.28 -0.35 -5.36
C TYR A 26 4.80 -0.72 -5.40
N ALA A 27 4.26 -0.98 -6.58
CA ALA A 27 2.87 -1.36 -6.75
C ALA A 27 2.79 -2.66 -7.57
N CYS A 28 2.12 -3.66 -7.02
CA CYS A 28 1.85 -4.96 -7.63
C CYS A 28 0.72 -5.66 -6.88
N ASP A 29 -0.04 -6.49 -7.58
CA ASP A 29 -0.96 -7.48 -7.02
C ASP A 29 -0.18 -8.50 -6.14
N LEU A 30 -0.25 -8.34 -4.82
CA LEU A 30 0.53 -9.14 -3.87
C LEU A 30 -0.26 -10.35 -3.36
N ASP A 31 -1.59 -10.27 -3.31
CA ASP A 31 -2.47 -11.31 -2.79
C ASP A 31 -3.19 -12.15 -3.87
N GLY A 32 -3.11 -11.72 -5.13
CA GLY A 32 -3.61 -12.42 -6.31
C GLY A 32 -5.08 -12.16 -6.62
N ASP A 33 -5.67 -11.09 -6.08
CA ASP A 33 -7.08 -10.76 -6.29
C ASP A 33 -7.35 -9.95 -7.59
N GLY A 34 -6.26 -9.53 -8.26
CA GLY A 34 -6.28 -8.85 -9.54
C GLY A 34 -6.26 -7.32 -9.44
N ASP A 35 -6.17 -6.77 -8.23
CA ASP A 35 -5.93 -5.36 -8.01
C ASP A 35 -4.48 -5.09 -7.55
N ASN A 36 -3.96 -3.87 -7.77
CA ASN A 36 -2.58 -3.56 -7.44
C ASN A 36 -2.48 -2.99 -6.03
N ASP A 37 -1.78 -3.68 -5.16
CA ASP A 37 -1.40 -3.21 -3.82
C ASP A 37 -0.26 -2.20 -3.85
N VAL A 38 0.03 -1.61 -2.69
CA VAL A 38 1.18 -0.73 -2.48
C VAL A 38 2.10 -1.22 -1.36
N LEU A 39 3.40 -1.24 -1.65
CA LEU A 39 4.48 -1.46 -0.68
C LEU A 39 5.29 -0.19 -0.50
N SER A 40 5.69 0.11 0.74
CA SER A 40 6.64 1.19 1.05
C SER A 40 7.76 0.69 1.93
N ALA A 41 8.98 1.18 1.71
CA ALA A 41 10.09 1.03 2.65
C ALA A 41 10.43 2.39 3.26
N SER A 42 10.45 2.48 4.58
CA SER A 42 10.80 3.68 5.34
C SER A 42 12.11 3.50 6.10
N HIS A 43 13.01 4.47 5.92
CA HIS A 43 14.37 4.36 6.47
C HIS A 43 14.40 4.62 7.97
N TYR A 44 13.60 5.56 8.47
CA TYR A 44 13.65 5.93 9.89
C TYR A 44 12.78 5.04 10.78
N ASP A 45 11.67 4.49 10.27
CA ASP A 45 10.91 3.48 11.02
C ASP A 45 11.48 2.06 10.88
N ALA A 46 12.51 1.88 10.04
CA ALA A 46 13.07 0.59 9.68
C ALA A 46 11.99 -0.44 9.30
N LYS A 47 11.00 0.01 8.52
CA LYS A 47 9.77 -0.76 8.23
C LYS A 47 9.58 -0.93 6.72
N VAL A 48 9.09 -2.12 6.36
CA VAL A 48 8.37 -2.34 5.10
C VAL A 48 6.89 -2.46 5.46
N ALA A 49 6.05 -1.64 4.83
CA ALA A 49 4.61 -1.62 5.02
C ALA A 49 3.90 -2.01 3.72
N TRP A 50 2.84 -2.79 3.85
CA TRP A 50 1.92 -3.18 2.78
C TRP A 50 0.57 -2.51 3.04
N TYR A 51 -0.01 -1.95 1.99
CA TYR A 51 -1.35 -1.39 1.96
C TYR A 51 -2.13 -2.16 0.90
N GLU A 52 -3.06 -2.99 1.38
CA GLU A 52 -3.96 -3.76 0.53
C GLU A 52 -4.90 -2.80 -0.21
N ASN A 53 -5.07 -3.04 -1.50
CA ASN A 53 -6.12 -2.40 -2.27
C ASN A 53 -7.30 -3.40 -2.35
N LEU A 54 -8.52 -2.91 -2.16
CA LEU A 54 -9.72 -3.75 -2.04
C LEU A 54 -10.71 -3.51 -3.18
N ILE A 55 -10.25 -3.00 -4.31
CA ILE A 55 -11.10 -2.65 -5.45
C ILE A 55 -11.44 -3.92 -6.25
N SER A 56 -12.05 -4.88 -5.55
CA SER A 56 -13.06 -5.74 -6.13
C SER A 56 -14.41 -5.01 -6.04
N ALA A 57 -14.84 -4.43 -7.17
CA ALA A 57 -16.21 -3.95 -7.38
C ALA A 57 -16.85 -3.12 -6.22
N GLY A 58 -16.29 -1.96 -5.90
CA GLY A 58 -17.03 -0.88 -5.21
C GLY A 58 -16.75 -0.67 -3.71
N GLY A 59 -15.69 -1.25 -3.15
CA GLY A 59 -15.21 -0.95 -1.80
C GLY A 59 -14.28 0.26 -1.77
N SER A 60 -14.50 1.17 -0.81
CA SER A 60 -13.55 2.21 -0.42
C SER A 60 -12.21 1.59 0.00
N PRO A 61 -11.05 2.28 -0.10
CA PRO A 61 -9.79 1.75 0.41
C PRO A 61 -9.90 1.55 1.94
N GLU A 62 -9.90 0.29 2.37
CA GLU A 62 -9.76 -0.07 3.79
C GLU A 62 -8.26 -0.25 4.05
N ILE A 63 -7.68 0.63 4.86
CA ILE A 63 -6.28 0.53 5.29
C ILE A 63 -6.22 -0.59 6.32
N ASP A 64 -5.90 -1.82 5.90
CA ASP A 64 -5.70 -2.90 6.86
C ASP A 64 -4.29 -2.89 7.47
N VAL A 65 -4.25 -3.21 8.75
CA VAL A 65 -3.23 -2.83 9.72
C VAL A 65 -1.90 -3.58 9.54
N GLU A 66 -0.81 -2.85 9.80
CA GLU A 66 0.57 -3.29 9.98
C GLU A 66 0.75 -4.75 10.46
N ARG A 67 0.91 -5.69 9.52
CA ARG A 67 1.50 -7.00 9.85
C ARG A 67 3.00 -6.79 10.06
N ASN A 68 3.39 -6.46 11.28
CA ASN A 68 4.79 -6.52 11.72
C ASN A 68 5.32 -7.94 11.46
N GLY A 69 6.19 -8.08 10.46
CA GLY A 69 6.83 -9.33 10.07
C GLY A 69 7.84 -9.86 11.09
N THR A 70 7.49 -9.92 12.37
CA THR A 70 8.29 -10.56 13.43
C THR A 70 7.87 -12.01 13.70
N GLY A 71 7.14 -12.65 12.78
CA GLY A 71 6.90 -14.09 12.84
C GLY A 71 8.19 -14.88 12.52
N PRO A 72 8.60 -15.86 13.35
CA PRO A 72 9.78 -16.66 13.06
C PRO A 72 9.53 -17.50 11.80
N TYR A 73 10.44 -17.44 10.83
CA TYR A 73 10.51 -18.42 9.76
C TYR A 73 10.71 -19.81 10.38
N PRO A 74 9.77 -20.78 10.30
CA PRO A 74 10.13 -22.16 10.54
C PRO A 74 10.75 -22.69 9.26
N HIS A 75 12.08 -22.80 9.25
CA HIS A 75 12.73 -23.77 8.38
C HIS A 75 12.53 -25.16 8.97
N THR A 76 11.56 -25.90 8.44
CA THR A 76 11.62 -27.33 8.09
C THR A 76 10.47 -27.67 7.17
#